data_AF-A0A1Q7E7P3-F1
#
_entry.id   AF-A0A1Q7E7P3-F1
#
_cell.length_a   1.000
_cell.length_b   1.000
_cell.length_c   1.000
_cell.angle_alpha   90.00
_cell.angle_beta   90.00
_cell.angle_gamma   90.00
#
_symmetry.space_group_name_H-M   'P 1'
#
loop_
_entity.id
_entity.type
_entity.pdbx_description
1 polymer ?
#
loop_
_entity_poly.entity_id
_entity_poly.type
_entity_poly.pdbx_seq_one_letter_code
_entity_poly.pdbx_strand_id
1 'polypeptide(L)'
;MTIGLAVFAATYLLIAVQRLPFVHLNRPAASLLGAVGMVVFGVITLPQAYAAIDLDVIVFLLGLMLIVGYLEVGKFFEWAADWVLHRARTPKRLLFGVVVGGGLLSALFVNDTVCLVVTPVLMAALAPIRVRPTPYLLGLAMGANVGSVLSVTGNPQNMLVGIWAGGLAITFGVLRWVFRNELIQPFRERPQAVPTAVDRALVLKGLLMFGAAVAGWLAGGSLPGVAIAAGAVMVLVARRDPAYAIERVDWDLLLFFGSLFVVMRGFEATGAVDWIDGRALAVVQEGHRPTAAVAASGVMVVLSNLISNVPAVLLWRNVVPHLPHAALLWRVVAM
;
A
#
# COMPACT_ATOMS: atom_id res chain seq x y z
N MET A 1 -21.62 -21.43 -8.93
CA MET A 1 -21.47 -20.90 -7.55
C MET A 1 -20.34 -21.60 -6.78
N THR A 2 -20.40 -22.91 -6.55
CA THR A 2 -19.41 -23.64 -5.71
C THR A 2 -17.98 -23.63 -6.25
N ILE A 3 -17.79 -23.82 -7.57
CA ILE A 3 -16.45 -23.87 -8.17
C ILE A 3 -15.72 -22.53 -8.06
N GLY A 4 -16.38 -21.41 -8.40
CA GLY A 4 -15.77 -20.09 -8.28
C GLY A 4 -15.42 -19.72 -6.83
N LEU A 5 -16.26 -20.07 -5.87
CA LEU A 5 -15.95 -19.91 -4.44
C LEU A 5 -14.75 -20.77 -4.01
N ALA A 6 -14.63 -22.00 -4.51
CA ALA A 6 -13.50 -22.88 -4.21
C ALA A 6 -12.19 -22.34 -4.81
N VAL A 7 -12.22 -21.87 -6.07
CA VAL A 7 -11.06 -21.24 -6.72
C VAL A 7 -10.64 -19.97 -5.98
N PHE A 8 -11.59 -19.13 -5.60
CA PHE A 8 -11.35 -17.94 -4.79
C PHE A 8 -10.66 -18.30 -3.46
N ALA A 9 -11.26 -19.21 -2.68
CA ALA A 9 -10.73 -19.62 -1.39
C ALA A 9 -9.32 -20.23 -1.49
N ALA A 10 -9.09 -21.08 -2.51
CA ALA A 10 -7.78 -21.66 -2.77
C ALA A 10 -6.75 -20.57 -3.10
N THR A 11 -7.10 -19.63 -3.97
CA THR A 11 -6.24 -18.50 -4.35
C THR A 11 -5.84 -17.67 -3.13
N TYR A 12 -6.80 -17.35 -2.27
CA TYR A 12 -6.54 -16.59 -1.06
C TYR A 12 -5.68 -17.33 -0.04
N LEU A 13 -5.93 -18.63 0.12
CA LEU A 13 -5.10 -19.47 0.96
C LEU A 13 -3.64 -19.49 0.46
N LEU A 14 -3.43 -19.59 -0.86
CA LEU A 14 -2.10 -19.54 -1.46
C LEU A 14 -1.41 -18.18 -1.23
N ILE A 15 -2.13 -17.06 -1.37
CA ILE A 15 -1.61 -15.72 -1.08
C ILE A 15 -1.23 -15.57 0.40
N ALA A 16 -2.06 -16.11 1.31
CA ALA A 16 -1.87 -15.97 2.75
C ALA A 16 -0.72 -16.85 3.30
N VAL A 17 -0.61 -18.10 2.84
CA VAL A 17 0.35 -19.07 3.40
C VAL A 17 1.80 -18.74 3.03
N GLN A 18 2.06 -17.97 1.96
CA GLN A 18 3.36 -17.42 1.51
C GLN A 18 4.53 -18.39 1.30
N ARG A 19 4.53 -19.59 1.91
CA ARG A 19 5.58 -20.62 1.86
C ARG A 19 4.95 -22.00 2.01
N LEU A 20 4.48 -22.57 0.91
CA LEU A 20 4.12 -23.98 0.90
C LEU A 20 5.41 -24.83 0.83
N PRO A 21 5.53 -25.92 1.61
CA PRO A 21 6.73 -26.74 1.67
C PRO A 21 7.14 -27.38 0.34
N PHE A 22 6.22 -27.45 -0.63
CA PHE A 22 6.44 -28.12 -1.93
C PHE A 22 6.42 -27.19 -3.14
N VAL A 23 6.00 -25.92 -2.98
CA VAL A 23 5.90 -24.97 -4.11
C VAL A 23 6.30 -23.57 -3.64
N HIS A 24 7.32 -22.99 -4.29
CA HIS A 24 7.72 -21.60 -4.10
C HIS A 24 6.78 -20.66 -4.87
N LEU A 25 5.56 -20.49 -4.36
CA LEU A 25 4.59 -19.52 -4.89
C LEU A 25 4.73 -18.19 -4.17
N ASN A 26 5.10 -17.13 -4.90
CA ASN A 26 4.99 -15.76 -4.43
C ASN A 26 3.53 -15.26 -4.59
N ARG A 27 3.19 -14.12 -3.97
CA ARG A 27 1.83 -13.55 -4.02
C ARG A 27 1.33 -13.30 -5.46
N PRO A 28 2.14 -12.73 -6.39
CA PRO A 28 1.73 -12.54 -7.79
C PRO A 28 1.43 -13.85 -8.52
N ALA A 29 2.25 -14.89 -8.34
CA ALA A 29 2.01 -16.17 -8.99
C ALA A 29 0.74 -16.85 -8.46
N ALA A 30 0.48 -16.75 -7.15
CA ALA A 30 -0.76 -17.26 -6.56
C ALA A 30 -2.01 -16.56 -7.13
N SER A 31 -2.00 -15.22 -7.25
CA SER A 31 -3.13 -14.50 -7.84
C SER A 31 -3.29 -14.79 -9.33
N LEU A 32 -2.20 -14.95 -10.08
CA LEU A 32 -2.24 -15.34 -11.49
C LEU A 32 -2.87 -16.73 -11.69
N LEU A 33 -2.48 -17.72 -10.88
CA LEU A 33 -3.10 -19.05 -10.92
C LEU A 33 -4.60 -18.98 -10.60
N GLY A 34 -5.00 -18.15 -9.65
CA GLY A 34 -6.40 -17.88 -9.35
C GLY A 34 -7.15 -17.28 -10.54
N ALA A 35 -6.58 -16.25 -11.18
CA ALA A 35 -7.16 -15.59 -12.34
C ALA A 35 -7.36 -16.56 -13.51
N VAL A 36 -6.33 -17.35 -13.83
CA VAL A 36 -6.41 -18.41 -14.84
C VAL A 36 -7.45 -19.46 -14.45
N GLY A 37 -7.49 -19.86 -13.18
CA GLY A 37 -8.49 -20.79 -12.65
C GLY A 37 -9.93 -20.28 -12.87
N MET A 38 -10.21 -19.01 -12.59
CA MET A 38 -11.53 -18.42 -12.82
C MET A 38 -11.98 -18.52 -14.28
N VAL A 39 -11.05 -18.41 -15.23
CA VAL A 39 -11.35 -18.52 -16.67
C VAL A 39 -11.46 -19.98 -17.10
N VAL A 40 -10.49 -20.82 -16.73
CA VAL A 40 -10.42 -22.24 -17.15
C VAL A 40 -11.60 -23.04 -16.62
N PHE A 41 -12.05 -22.77 -15.40
CA PHE A 41 -13.23 -23.41 -14.82
C PHE A 41 -14.56 -22.78 -15.27
N GLY A 42 -14.52 -21.81 -16.19
CA GLY A 42 -15.72 -21.20 -16.78
C GLY A 42 -16.53 -20.34 -15.79
N VAL A 43 -15.92 -19.86 -14.71
CA VAL A 43 -16.57 -18.93 -13.77
C VAL A 43 -16.82 -17.58 -14.46
N ILE A 44 -15.83 -17.14 -15.24
CA ILE A 44 -15.90 -15.98 -16.12
C ILE A 44 -15.29 -16.31 -17.47
N THR A 45 -15.73 -15.57 -18.50
CA THR A 45 -15.16 -15.68 -19.85
C THR A 45 -13.85 -14.89 -19.97
N LEU A 46 -13.01 -15.22 -20.95
CA LEU A 46 -11.77 -14.49 -21.20
C LEU A 46 -11.99 -12.98 -21.50
N PRO A 47 -13.01 -12.58 -22.29
CA PRO A 47 -13.31 -11.15 -22.47
C PRO A 47 -13.73 -10.45 -21.17
N GLN A 48 -14.48 -11.14 -20.30
CA GLN A 48 -14.84 -10.60 -18.98
C GLN A 48 -13.62 -10.45 -18.07
N ALA A 49 -12.65 -11.35 -18.16
CA ALA A 49 -11.38 -11.23 -17.44
C ALA A 49 -10.59 -10.00 -17.91
N TYR A 50 -10.45 -9.77 -19.21
CA TYR A 50 -9.78 -8.55 -19.72
C TYR A 50 -10.51 -7.27 -19.31
N ALA A 51 -11.84 -7.27 -19.37
CA ALA A 51 -12.66 -6.13 -18.94
C ALA A 51 -12.67 -5.92 -17.41
N ALA A 52 -12.22 -6.90 -16.63
CA ALA A 52 -12.10 -6.77 -15.18
C ALA A 52 -10.86 -5.98 -14.77
N ILE A 53 -9.80 -5.99 -15.60
CA ILE A 53 -8.54 -5.32 -15.28
C ILE A 53 -8.73 -3.80 -15.36
N ASP A 54 -8.59 -3.13 -14.22
CA ASP A 54 -8.64 -1.68 -14.14
C ASP A 54 -7.32 -1.08 -14.66
N LEU A 55 -7.33 -0.67 -15.93
CA LEU A 55 -6.16 -0.06 -16.58
C LEU A 55 -5.81 1.30 -15.99
N ASP A 56 -6.76 2.03 -15.41
CA ASP A 56 -6.46 3.31 -14.78
C ASP A 56 -5.55 3.09 -13.57
N VAL A 57 -5.82 2.08 -12.74
CA VAL A 57 -4.94 1.72 -11.61
C VAL A 57 -3.56 1.27 -12.10
N ILE A 58 -3.49 0.42 -13.13
CA ILE A 58 -2.21 -0.09 -13.66
C ILE A 58 -1.36 1.03 -14.26
N VAL A 59 -1.96 1.90 -15.07
CA VAL A 59 -1.27 3.05 -15.70
C VAL A 59 -0.84 4.07 -14.65
N PHE A 60 -1.68 4.34 -13.66
CA PHE A 60 -1.34 5.19 -12.52
C PHE A 60 -0.12 4.67 -11.76
N LEU A 61 -0.17 3.39 -11.35
CA LEU A 61 0.93 2.73 -10.64
C LEU A 61 2.22 2.76 -11.45
N LEU A 62 2.16 2.45 -12.74
CA LEU A 62 3.32 2.49 -13.63
C LEU A 62 3.94 3.89 -13.70
N GLY A 63 3.13 4.93 -13.90
CA GLY A 63 3.60 6.32 -13.93
C GLY A 63 4.28 6.74 -12.63
N LEU A 64 3.68 6.39 -11.49
CA LEU A 64 4.25 6.68 -10.17
C LEU A 64 5.55 5.90 -9.93
N MET A 65 5.59 4.60 -10.26
CA MET A 65 6.78 3.76 -10.12
C MET A 65 7.95 4.26 -10.96
N LEU A 66 7.71 4.80 -12.15
CA LEU A 66 8.76 5.43 -12.95
C LEU A 66 9.38 6.64 -12.24
N ILE A 67 8.56 7.52 -11.69
CA ILE A 67 9.04 8.69 -10.92
C ILE A 67 9.82 8.23 -9.69
N VAL A 68 9.26 7.27 -8.95
CA VAL A 68 9.88 6.71 -7.74
C VAL A 68 11.21 6.02 -8.06
N GLY A 69 11.30 5.26 -9.15
CA GLY A 69 12.52 4.60 -9.59
C GLY A 69 13.65 5.61 -9.84
N TYR A 70 13.36 6.76 -10.43
CA TYR A 70 14.37 7.82 -10.57
C TYR A 70 14.75 8.50 -9.25
N LEU A 71 13.81 8.64 -8.30
CA LEU A 71 14.12 9.13 -6.96
C LEU A 71 15.03 8.16 -6.20
N GLU A 72 14.79 6.85 -6.36
CA GLU A 72 15.62 5.79 -5.81
C GLU A 72 17.02 5.80 -6.43
N VAL A 73 17.14 5.88 -7.75
CA VAL A 73 18.43 6.06 -8.44
C VAL A 73 19.15 7.34 -7.96
N GLY A 74 18.39 8.39 -7.65
CA GLY A 74 18.90 9.64 -7.08
C GLY A 74 19.35 9.57 -5.62
N LYS A 75 19.13 8.44 -4.94
CA LYS A 75 19.37 8.20 -3.51
C LYS A 75 18.56 9.10 -2.57
N PHE A 76 17.34 9.45 -2.98
CA PHE A 76 16.45 10.28 -2.18
C PHE A 76 16.06 9.62 -0.85
N PHE A 77 15.73 8.33 -0.89
CA PHE A 77 15.26 7.60 0.29
C PHE A 77 16.37 7.40 1.33
N GLU A 78 17.59 7.13 0.87
CA GLU A 78 18.79 7.06 1.70
C GLU A 78 19.07 8.40 2.38
N TRP A 79 19.00 9.49 1.62
CA TRP A 79 19.15 10.83 2.17
C TRP A 79 18.08 11.17 3.20
N ALA A 80 16.82 10.82 2.94
CA ALA A 80 15.72 11.06 3.87
C ALA A 80 15.91 10.28 5.18
N ALA A 81 16.32 9.01 5.10
CA ALA A 81 16.60 8.18 6.26
C ALA A 81 17.79 8.71 7.07
N ASP A 82 18.89 9.10 6.40
CA ASP A 82 20.04 9.72 7.04
C ASP A 82 19.64 11.03 7.73
N TRP A 83 18.82 11.85 7.09
CA TRP A 83 18.34 13.11 7.67
C TRP A 83 17.54 12.86 8.96
N VAL A 84 16.63 11.87 8.96
CA VAL A 84 15.87 11.45 10.15
C VAL A 84 16.83 10.99 11.25
N LEU A 85 17.84 10.18 10.90
CA LEU A 85 18.80 9.65 11.85
C LEU A 85 19.63 10.74 12.54
N HIS A 86 20.12 11.72 11.78
CA HIS A 86 20.91 12.83 12.31
C HIS A 86 20.09 13.77 13.20
N ARG A 87 18.81 13.96 12.87
CA ARG A 87 17.90 14.79 13.67
C ARG A 87 17.48 14.07 14.95
N ALA A 88 17.34 12.75 14.89
CA ALA A 88 16.94 11.92 15.99
C ALA A 88 18.11 11.64 16.95
N ARG A 89 18.17 12.37 18.07
CA ARG A 89 19.20 12.18 19.09
C ARG A 89 18.87 11.12 20.16
N THR A 90 17.70 10.49 20.07
CA THR A 90 17.23 9.48 21.04
C THR A 90 16.42 8.39 20.34
N PRO A 91 16.37 7.15 20.88
CA PRO A 91 15.56 6.06 20.34
C PRO A 91 14.10 6.44 20.10
N LYS A 92 13.50 7.17 21.05
CA LYS A 92 12.11 7.65 20.96
C LYS A 92 11.90 8.63 19.81
N ARG A 93 12.85 9.55 19.60
CA ARG A 93 12.80 10.51 18.49
C ARG A 93 13.07 9.83 17.15
N LEU A 94 13.90 8.80 17.14
CA LEU A 94 14.15 8.00 15.95
C LEU A 94 12.91 7.21 15.56
N LEU A 95 12.25 6.55 16.52
CA LEU A 95 10.98 5.86 16.27
C LEU A 95 9.92 6.83 15.76
N PHE A 96 9.80 8.00 16.37
CA PHE A 96 8.89 9.04 15.89
C PHE A 96 9.21 9.46 14.44
N GLY A 97 10.48 9.72 14.15
CA GLY A 97 10.94 10.10 12.82
C GLY A 97 10.72 9.01 11.78
N VAL A 98 10.85 7.73 12.14
CA VAL A 98 10.59 6.59 11.25
C VAL A 98 9.09 6.41 11.01
N VAL A 99 8.26 6.49 12.06
CA VAL A 99 6.79 6.36 11.92
C VAL A 99 6.22 7.51 11.08
N VAL A 100 6.56 8.75 11.43
CA VAL A 100 6.03 9.94 10.73
C VAL A 100 6.70 10.10 9.37
N GLY A 101 8.01 9.95 9.28
CA GLY A 101 8.74 10.07 8.02
C GLY A 101 8.36 8.96 7.03
N GLY A 102 8.31 7.70 7.50
CA GLY A 102 7.82 6.57 6.70
C GLY A 102 6.36 6.75 6.28
N GLY A 103 5.50 7.24 7.17
CA GLY A 103 4.11 7.55 6.86
C GLY A 103 3.94 8.68 5.84
N LEU A 104 4.70 9.77 5.96
CA LEU A 104 4.68 10.88 4.99
C LEU A 104 5.26 10.46 3.64
N LEU A 105 6.38 9.73 3.64
CA LEU A 105 6.94 9.16 2.42
C LEU A 105 5.92 8.22 1.75
N SER A 106 5.23 7.39 2.53
CA SER A 106 4.18 6.51 2.01
C SER A 106 2.90 7.24 1.63
N ALA A 107 2.68 8.47 2.07
CA ALA A 107 1.60 9.30 1.56
C ALA A 107 1.96 9.88 0.18
N LEU A 108 3.25 10.12 -0.07
CA LEU A 108 3.69 10.65 -1.36
C LEU A 108 3.95 9.52 -2.37
N PHE A 109 4.46 8.40 -1.91
CA PHE A 109 4.90 7.27 -2.71
C PHE A 109 4.18 5.98 -2.29
N VAL A 110 4.21 4.95 -3.15
CA VAL A 110 3.56 3.67 -2.86
C VAL A 110 4.16 3.04 -1.60
N ASN A 111 3.31 2.61 -0.65
CA ASN A 111 3.70 2.00 0.62
C ASN A 111 4.71 0.86 0.47
N ASP A 112 4.49 -0.03 -0.49
CA ASP A 112 5.35 -1.18 -0.72
C ASP A 112 6.77 -0.75 -1.11
N THR A 113 6.89 0.25 -1.99
CA THR A 113 8.20 0.80 -2.39
C THR A 113 8.90 1.47 -1.22
N VAL A 114 8.19 2.25 -0.41
CA VAL A 114 8.78 2.89 0.79
C VAL A 114 9.27 1.83 1.77
N CYS A 115 8.49 0.78 2.01
CA CYS A 115 8.92 -0.32 2.88
C CYS A 115 10.14 -1.05 2.31
N LEU A 116 10.15 -1.38 1.02
CA LEU A 116 11.24 -2.13 0.38
C LEU A 116 12.53 -1.33 0.33
N VAL A 117 12.47 -0.03 0.01
CA VAL A 117 13.65 0.82 -0.13
C VAL A 117 14.15 1.33 1.22
N VAL A 118 13.26 1.77 2.12
CA VAL A 118 13.68 2.36 3.41
C VAL A 118 14.10 1.29 4.42
N THR A 119 13.61 0.05 4.33
CA THR A 119 14.04 -1.04 5.24
C THR A 119 15.55 -1.32 5.23
N PRO A 120 16.20 -1.61 4.09
CA PRO A 120 17.65 -1.86 4.06
C PRO A 120 18.45 -0.65 4.51
N VAL A 121 17.98 0.56 4.18
CA VAL A 121 18.58 1.82 4.59
C VAL A 121 18.49 2.01 6.11
N LEU A 122 17.31 1.78 6.67
CA LEU A 122 17.06 1.85 8.11
C LEU A 122 17.90 0.79 8.84
N MET A 123 18.02 -0.42 8.31
CA MET A 123 18.90 -1.46 8.86
C MET A 123 20.37 -1.03 8.87
N ALA A 124 20.86 -0.48 7.76
CA ALA A 124 22.22 0.05 7.66
C ALA A 124 22.46 1.22 8.62
N ALA A 125 21.48 2.11 8.78
CA ALA A 125 21.52 3.25 9.69
C ALA A 125 21.51 2.84 11.18
N LEU A 126 20.79 1.77 11.53
CA LEU A 126 20.68 1.27 12.90
C LEU A 126 21.89 0.43 13.32
N ALA A 127 22.59 -0.20 12.37
CA ALA A 127 23.70 -1.12 12.64
C ALA A 127 24.84 -0.49 13.48
N PRO A 128 25.35 0.73 13.17
CA PRO A 128 26.38 1.39 13.99
C PRO A 128 25.89 1.73 15.40
N ILE A 129 24.63 2.11 15.55
CA ILE A 129 24.06 2.61 16.82
C ILE A 129 23.76 1.44 17.81
N ARG A 130 23.82 0.19 17.33
CA ARG A 130 23.62 -1.06 18.09
C ARG A 130 22.34 -1.10 18.91
N VAL A 131 21.24 -0.60 18.33
CA VAL A 131 19.89 -0.70 18.88
C VAL A 131 19.14 -1.88 18.26
N ARG A 132 18.13 -2.41 18.96
CA ARG A 132 17.25 -3.43 18.39
C ARG A 132 16.46 -2.83 17.21
N PRO A 133 16.49 -3.43 16.01
CA PRO A 133 15.83 -2.85 14.83
C PRO A 133 14.31 -3.05 14.84
N THR A 134 13.82 -4.06 15.55
CA THR A 134 12.40 -4.46 15.62
C THR A 134 11.41 -3.29 15.80
N PRO A 135 11.53 -2.41 16.80
CA PRO A 135 10.58 -1.31 16.98
C PRO A 135 10.55 -0.33 15.80
N TYR A 136 11.69 -0.11 15.14
CA TYR A 136 11.80 0.82 14.02
C TYR A 136 11.28 0.20 12.73
N LEU A 137 11.53 -1.08 12.49
CA LEU A 137 10.98 -1.81 11.33
C LEU A 137 9.46 -1.93 11.42
N LEU A 138 8.92 -2.25 12.61
CA LEU A 138 7.48 -2.22 12.84
C LEU A 138 6.93 -0.80 12.72
N GLY A 139 7.66 0.20 13.22
CA GLY A 139 7.32 1.61 13.05
C GLY A 139 7.25 2.05 11.60
N LEU A 140 8.19 1.60 10.76
CA LEU A 140 8.18 1.85 9.33
C LEU A 140 6.99 1.17 8.67
N ALA A 141 6.78 -0.13 8.92
CA ALA A 141 5.69 -0.89 8.30
C ALA A 141 4.30 -0.35 8.68
N MET A 142 4.07 -0.12 9.98
CA MET A 142 2.79 0.41 10.47
C MET A 142 2.62 1.89 10.10
N GLY A 143 3.68 2.68 10.21
CA GLY A 143 3.69 4.10 9.84
C GLY A 143 3.42 4.31 8.36
N ALA A 144 4.07 3.54 7.49
CA ALA A 144 3.86 3.59 6.05
C ALA A 144 2.43 3.14 5.67
N ASN A 145 1.94 2.04 6.24
CA ASN A 145 0.56 1.59 6.00
C ASN A 145 -0.48 2.66 6.40
N VAL A 146 -0.39 3.18 7.62
CA VAL A 146 -1.32 4.21 8.12
C VAL A 146 -1.13 5.55 7.41
N GLY A 147 0.11 5.95 7.16
CA GLY A 147 0.43 7.19 6.47
C GLY A 147 -0.02 7.18 5.01
N SER A 148 -0.04 6.02 4.36
CA SER A 148 -0.55 5.90 2.99
C SER A 148 -1.99 6.42 2.84
N VAL A 149 -2.82 6.23 3.87
CA VAL A 149 -4.24 6.66 3.91
C VAL A 149 -4.38 8.18 3.92
N LEU A 150 -3.31 8.92 4.19
CA LEU A 150 -3.29 10.39 4.05
C LEU A 150 -3.42 10.87 2.61
N SER A 151 -3.30 9.95 1.64
CA SER A 151 -3.21 10.27 0.23
C SER A 151 -3.88 9.22 -0.64
N VAL A 152 -4.36 9.67 -1.78
CA VAL A 152 -4.83 8.80 -2.87
C VAL A 152 -3.65 8.03 -3.49
N THR A 153 -2.45 8.60 -3.46
CA THR A 153 -1.25 8.06 -4.13
C THR A 153 -0.50 7.01 -3.33
N GLY A 154 -0.65 6.99 -2.00
CA GLY A 154 0.11 6.12 -1.12
C GLY A 154 -0.23 4.64 -1.25
N ASN A 155 -1.48 4.32 -1.62
CA ASN A 155 -1.90 2.97 -1.94
C ASN A 155 -3.12 3.03 -2.88
N PRO A 156 -3.17 2.23 -3.95
CA PRO A 156 -4.35 2.13 -4.84
C PRO A 156 -5.69 1.99 -4.12
N GLN A 157 -5.73 1.29 -2.97
CA GLN A 157 -6.95 1.13 -2.18
C GLN A 157 -7.51 2.45 -1.63
N ASN A 158 -6.65 3.44 -1.37
CA ASN A 158 -7.02 4.72 -0.76
C ASN A 158 -7.70 5.66 -1.77
N MET A 159 -7.71 5.30 -3.07
CA MET A 159 -8.58 5.95 -4.06
C MET A 159 -10.06 5.83 -3.69
N LEU A 160 -10.42 4.80 -2.93
CA LEU A 160 -11.81 4.45 -2.63
C LEU A 160 -12.19 4.79 -1.18
N VAL A 161 -11.21 4.98 -0.29
CA VAL A 161 -11.41 5.12 1.17
C VAL A 161 -10.73 6.41 1.62
N GLY A 162 -11.50 7.35 2.21
CA GLY A 162 -11.06 8.73 2.47
C GLY A 162 -9.85 8.89 3.43
N ILE A 163 -9.48 10.14 3.71
CA ILE A 163 -8.24 10.50 4.41
C ILE A 163 -8.40 10.55 5.94
N TRP A 164 -7.53 9.87 6.72
CA TRP A 164 -7.48 9.97 8.18
C TRP A 164 -6.07 10.09 8.76
N ALA A 165 -5.82 11.14 9.54
CA ALA A 165 -4.49 11.48 10.08
C ALA A 165 -4.23 11.02 11.52
N GLY A 166 -5.25 10.56 12.25
CA GLY A 166 -5.11 10.19 13.67
C GLY A 166 -4.28 8.92 13.90
N GLY A 167 -4.18 8.05 12.90
CA GLY A 167 -3.58 6.73 13.05
C GLY A 167 -2.07 6.76 13.31
N LEU A 168 -1.35 7.76 12.77
CA LEU A 168 0.10 7.87 12.99
C LEU A 168 0.42 8.12 14.47
N ALA A 169 -0.39 8.94 15.14
CA ALA A 169 -0.25 9.21 16.56
C ALA A 169 -0.53 7.97 17.41
N ILE A 170 -1.57 7.21 17.06
CA ILE A 170 -1.92 5.94 17.73
C ILE A 170 -0.80 4.91 17.54
N THR A 171 -0.33 4.74 16.31
CA THR A 171 0.77 3.82 15.96
C THR A 171 2.01 4.13 16.78
N PHE A 172 2.42 5.40 16.81
CA PHE A 172 3.55 5.84 17.62
C PHE A 172 3.33 5.58 19.11
N GLY A 173 2.13 5.89 19.64
CA GLY A 173 1.78 5.68 21.04
C GLY A 173 1.85 4.21 21.45
N VAL A 174 1.27 3.32 20.65
CA VAL A 174 1.25 1.86 20.89
C VAL A 174 2.67 1.30 20.83
N LEU A 175 3.44 1.60 19.78
CA LEU A 175 4.82 1.11 19.65
C LEU A 175 5.70 1.63 20.78
N ARG A 176 5.53 2.90 21.18
CA ARG A 176 6.23 3.47 22.32
C ARG A 176 5.90 2.75 23.63
N TRP A 177 4.66 2.32 23.81
CA TRP A 177 4.22 1.61 25.01
C TRP A 177 4.69 0.15 25.05
N VAL A 178 4.56 -0.57 23.94
CA VAL A 178 5.00 -1.98 23.79
C VAL A 178 6.52 -2.08 23.92
N PHE A 179 7.27 -1.23 23.22
CA PHE A 179 8.74 -1.24 23.22
C PHE A 179 9.36 -0.29 24.26
N ARG A 180 8.62 0.07 25.31
CA ARG A 180 9.08 1.07 26.31
C ARG A 180 10.44 0.72 26.91
N ASN A 181 10.70 -0.56 27.17
CA ASN A 181 11.95 -1.03 27.78
C ASN A 181 13.14 -0.92 26.81
N GLU A 182 12.89 -1.07 25.51
CA GLU A 182 13.92 -0.99 24.47
C GLU A 182 14.25 0.47 24.13
N LEU A 183 13.24 1.35 24.16
CA LEU A 183 13.35 2.78 23.84
C LEU A 183 13.92 3.65 24.97
N ILE A 184 14.15 3.07 26.15
CA ILE A 184 14.81 3.75 27.29
C ILE A 184 16.34 3.73 27.13
N GLN A 185 16.90 2.73 26.43
CA GLN A 185 18.36 2.59 26.31
C GLN A 185 18.94 3.68 25.40
N PRO A 186 19.89 4.52 25.86
CA PRO A 186 20.52 5.52 25.00
C PRO A 186 21.30 4.85 23.87
N PHE A 187 21.56 5.62 22.81
CA PHE A 187 22.43 5.18 21.73
C PHE A 187 23.81 4.80 22.27
N ARG A 188 24.27 3.60 21.92
CA ARG A 188 25.57 3.09 22.36
C ARG A 188 26.72 3.80 21.65
N GLU A 189 26.51 4.13 20.38
CA GLU A 189 27.45 4.87 19.55
C GLU A 189 26.73 6.04 18.87
N ARG A 190 27.43 7.16 18.66
CA ARG A 190 26.88 8.27 17.86
C ARG A 190 26.95 7.86 16.40
N PRO A 191 25.86 8.04 15.61
CA PRO A 191 25.92 7.77 14.19
C PRO A 191 27.02 8.62 13.55
N GLN A 192 28.03 7.97 13.00
CA GLN A 192 28.96 8.62 12.10
C GLN A 192 28.23 8.79 10.76
N ALA A 193 28.14 10.03 10.29
CA ALA A 193 27.55 10.34 9.00
C ALA A 193 28.42 9.68 7.92
N VAL A 194 27.92 8.63 7.28
CA VAL A 194 28.45 8.25 5.97
C VAL A 194 27.73 9.16 4.99
N PRO A 195 28.40 10.13 4.34
CA PRO A 195 27.70 11.05 3.45
C PRO A 195 27.12 10.27 2.27
N THR A 196 25.80 10.24 2.17
CA THR A 196 25.09 9.75 0.99
C THR A 196 25.29 10.74 -0.15
N ALA A 197 25.96 10.30 -1.22
CA ALA A 197 26.12 11.09 -2.43
C ALA A 197 24.80 11.11 -3.21
N VAL A 198 23.97 12.13 -2.96
CA VAL A 198 22.66 12.33 -3.60
C VAL A 198 22.81 13.02 -4.95
N ASP A 199 22.18 12.49 -5.99
CA ASP A 199 22.01 13.21 -7.26
C ASP A 199 20.88 14.24 -7.12
N ARG A 200 21.23 15.42 -6.58
CA ARG A 200 20.27 16.49 -6.30
C ARG A 200 19.47 16.93 -7.54
N ALA A 201 20.08 16.86 -8.73
CA ALA A 201 19.41 17.24 -9.96
C ALA A 201 18.33 16.22 -10.33
N LEU A 202 18.62 14.92 -10.21
CA LEU A 202 17.66 13.87 -10.46
C LEU A 202 16.52 13.87 -9.43
N VAL A 203 16.85 14.04 -8.16
CA VAL A 203 15.87 14.15 -7.07
C VAL A 203 14.94 15.34 -7.28
N LEU A 204 15.50 16.53 -7.59
CA LEU A 204 14.69 17.72 -7.84
C LEU A 204 13.75 17.51 -9.03
N LYS A 205 14.22 16.94 -10.14
CA LYS A 205 13.38 16.62 -11.30
C LYS A 205 12.25 15.66 -10.93
N GLY A 206 12.55 14.59 -10.18
CA GLY A 206 11.55 13.62 -9.73
C GLY A 206 10.48 14.26 -8.84
N LEU A 207 10.89 15.08 -7.86
CA LEU A 207 9.95 15.81 -6.99
C LEU A 207 9.12 16.84 -7.77
N LEU A 208 9.71 17.53 -8.74
CA LEU A 208 8.99 18.47 -9.61
C LEU A 208 7.96 17.73 -10.49
N MET A 209 8.31 16.57 -11.04
CA MET A 209 7.38 15.77 -11.84
C MET A 209 6.24 15.20 -11.00
N PHE A 210 6.53 14.75 -9.77
CA PHE A 210 5.50 14.37 -8.82
C PHE A 210 4.56 15.53 -8.50
N GLY A 211 5.11 16.70 -8.17
CA GLY A 211 4.32 17.91 -7.90
C GLY A 211 3.49 18.36 -9.11
N ALA A 212 4.04 18.26 -10.32
CA ALA A 212 3.33 18.55 -11.56
C ALA A 212 2.17 17.57 -11.81
N ALA A 213 2.36 16.27 -11.54
CA ALA A 213 1.29 15.27 -11.63
C ALA A 213 0.15 15.60 -10.65
N VAL A 214 0.48 15.90 -9.40
CA VAL A 214 -0.52 16.31 -8.38
C VAL A 214 -1.25 17.59 -8.80
N ALA A 215 -0.53 18.61 -9.29
CA ALA A 215 -1.13 19.84 -9.76
C ALA A 215 -2.05 19.61 -10.99
N GLY A 216 -1.63 18.76 -11.93
CA GLY A 216 -2.44 18.39 -13.09
C GLY A 216 -3.72 17.65 -12.70
N TRP A 217 -3.64 16.76 -11.71
CA TRP A 217 -4.82 16.07 -11.17
C TRP A 217 -5.78 17.06 -10.49
N LEU A 218 -5.26 17.94 -9.63
CA LEU A 218 -6.06 18.98 -8.95
C LEU A 218 -6.70 19.97 -9.94
N ALA A 219 -6.08 20.18 -11.11
CA ALA A 219 -6.63 20.99 -12.19
C ALA A 219 -7.74 20.26 -12.99
N GLY A 220 -8.12 19.05 -12.60
CA GLY A 220 -9.18 18.24 -13.23
C GLY A 220 -8.68 17.19 -14.22
N GLY A 221 -7.37 16.98 -14.33
CA GLY A 221 -6.81 15.88 -15.14
C GLY A 221 -7.12 14.51 -14.55
N SER A 222 -7.15 13.47 -15.40
CA SER A 222 -7.29 12.09 -14.90
C SER A 222 -6.03 11.67 -14.14
N LEU A 223 -6.22 11.09 -12.95
CA LEU A 223 -5.13 10.59 -12.11
C LEU A 223 -4.14 9.66 -12.87
N PRO A 224 -4.59 8.64 -13.64
CA PRO A 224 -3.68 7.82 -14.43
C PRO A 224 -2.95 8.62 -15.50
N GLY A 225 -3.65 9.52 -16.20
CA GLY A 225 -3.12 10.31 -17.31
C GLY A 225 -1.99 11.23 -16.86
N VAL A 226 -2.18 11.95 -15.75
CA VAL A 226 -1.14 12.84 -15.23
C VAL A 226 0.06 12.08 -14.67
N ALA A 227 -0.17 10.92 -14.04
CA ALA A 227 0.91 10.09 -13.50
C ALA A 227 1.78 9.51 -14.61
N ILE A 228 1.18 8.91 -15.65
CA ILE A 228 1.97 8.34 -16.76
C ILE A 228 2.63 9.42 -17.60
N ALA A 229 1.99 10.57 -17.80
CA ALA A 229 2.60 11.70 -18.49
C ALA A 229 3.81 12.23 -17.72
N ALA A 230 3.70 12.40 -16.40
CA ALA A 230 4.82 12.83 -15.57
C ALA A 230 5.95 11.79 -15.55
N GLY A 231 5.63 10.49 -15.49
CA GLY A 231 6.61 9.42 -15.62
C GLY A 231 7.34 9.44 -16.97
N ALA A 232 6.61 9.58 -18.08
CA ALA A 232 7.19 9.68 -19.42
C ALA A 232 8.06 10.94 -19.59
N VAL A 233 7.61 12.10 -19.12
CA VAL A 233 8.41 13.33 -19.13
C VAL A 233 9.65 13.18 -18.25
N MET A 234 9.54 12.50 -17.11
CA MET A 234 10.68 12.21 -16.24
C MET A 234 11.74 11.39 -16.98
N VAL A 235 11.33 10.36 -17.74
CA VAL A 235 12.24 9.57 -18.58
C VAL A 235 13.02 10.46 -19.56
N LEU A 236 12.34 11.43 -20.20
CA LEU A 236 12.97 12.36 -21.13
C LEU A 236 13.92 13.36 -20.45
N VAL A 237 13.53 13.88 -19.28
CA VAL A 237 14.25 14.96 -18.58
C VAL A 237 15.36 14.43 -17.67
N ALA A 238 15.30 13.17 -17.25
CA ALA A 238 16.32 12.53 -16.41
C ALA A 238 17.70 12.56 -17.07
N ARG A 239 17.79 12.47 -18.41
CA ARG A 239 19.04 12.35 -19.17
C ARG A 239 19.94 11.21 -18.65
N ARG A 240 19.30 10.12 -18.23
CA ARG A 240 19.92 8.86 -17.81
C ARG A 240 19.33 7.74 -18.67
N ASP A 241 19.97 6.58 -18.65
CA ASP A 241 19.40 5.39 -19.29
C ASP A 241 18.04 5.07 -18.64
N PRO A 242 16.94 5.02 -19.41
CA PRO A 242 15.62 4.65 -18.90
C PRO A 242 15.58 3.27 -18.23
N ALA A 243 16.49 2.36 -18.63
CA ALA A 243 16.60 1.04 -18.03
C ALA A 243 16.68 1.08 -16.50
N TYR A 244 17.42 2.05 -15.94
CA TYR A 244 17.55 2.17 -14.48
C TYR A 244 16.23 2.43 -13.74
N ALA A 245 15.28 3.15 -14.36
CA ALA A 245 13.98 3.38 -13.75
C ALA A 245 13.02 2.22 -14.04
N ILE A 246 13.09 1.64 -15.24
CA ILE A 246 12.26 0.52 -15.68
C ILE A 246 12.56 -0.74 -14.85
N GLU A 247 13.82 -0.99 -14.50
CA GLU A 247 14.24 -2.08 -13.61
C GLU A 247 13.75 -1.91 -12.16
N ARG A 248 13.34 -0.70 -11.77
CA ARG A 248 12.82 -0.37 -10.43
C ARG A 248 11.30 -0.41 -10.37
N VAL A 249 10.64 -0.55 -11.53
CA VAL A 249 9.21 -0.81 -11.60
C VAL A 249 8.94 -2.18 -11.00
N ASP A 250 7.98 -2.24 -10.07
CA ASP A 250 7.53 -3.49 -9.47
C ASP A 250 6.52 -4.19 -10.39
N TRP A 251 7.06 -4.92 -11.37
CA TRP A 251 6.27 -5.70 -12.33
C TRP A 251 5.45 -6.80 -11.67
N ASP A 252 5.97 -7.37 -10.58
CA ASP A 252 5.30 -8.36 -9.75
C ASP A 252 4.02 -7.77 -9.13
N LEU A 253 4.08 -6.53 -8.64
CA LEU A 253 2.93 -5.82 -8.11
C LEU A 253 1.88 -5.53 -9.19
N LEU A 254 2.30 -5.07 -10.38
CA LEU A 254 1.37 -4.84 -11.50
C LEU A 254 0.66 -6.14 -11.93
N LEU A 255 1.40 -7.24 -12.04
CA LEU A 255 0.85 -8.56 -12.34
C LEU A 255 -0.11 -9.03 -11.24
N PHE A 256 0.27 -8.82 -9.98
CA PHE A 256 -0.56 -9.16 -8.83
C PHE A 256 -1.91 -8.44 -8.89
N PHE A 257 -1.92 -7.12 -9.10
CA PHE A 257 -3.14 -6.32 -9.21
C PHE A 257 -4.01 -6.74 -10.41
N GLY A 258 -3.41 -6.89 -11.59
CA GLY A 258 -4.15 -7.32 -12.79
C GLY A 258 -4.83 -8.67 -12.58
N SER A 259 -4.12 -9.63 -12.00
CA SER A 259 -4.67 -10.96 -11.70
C SER A 259 -5.74 -10.91 -10.61
N LEU A 260 -5.54 -10.08 -9.59
CA LEU A 260 -6.48 -9.92 -8.48
C LEU A 260 -7.81 -9.33 -8.95
N PHE A 261 -7.82 -8.37 -9.87
CA PHE A 261 -9.06 -7.85 -10.46
C PHE A 261 -9.86 -8.95 -11.17
N VAL A 262 -9.19 -9.86 -11.89
CA VAL A 262 -9.84 -11.01 -12.53
C VAL A 262 -10.42 -11.96 -11.49
N VAL A 263 -9.67 -12.29 -10.42
CA VAL A 263 -10.15 -13.13 -9.32
C VAL A 263 -11.37 -12.50 -8.64
N MET A 264 -11.35 -11.19 -8.42
CA MET A 264 -12.46 -10.45 -7.83
C MET A 264 -13.70 -10.46 -8.72
N ARG A 265 -13.55 -10.24 -10.03
CA ARG A 265 -14.68 -10.35 -10.97
C ARG A 265 -15.25 -11.77 -11.00
N GLY A 266 -14.40 -12.79 -10.90
CA GLY A 266 -14.82 -14.18 -10.77
C GLY A 266 -15.63 -14.43 -9.49
N PHE A 267 -15.22 -13.83 -8.38
CA PHE A 267 -15.96 -13.88 -7.12
C PHE A 267 -17.32 -13.18 -7.20
N GLU A 268 -17.37 -11.97 -7.77
CA GLU A 268 -18.62 -11.23 -8.01
C GLU A 268 -19.61 -12.06 -8.85
N ALA A 269 -19.13 -12.69 -9.93
CA ALA A 269 -19.94 -13.53 -10.81
C ALA A 269 -20.54 -14.77 -10.12
N THR A 270 -20.07 -15.15 -8.92
CA THR A 270 -20.65 -16.26 -8.17
C THR A 270 -21.96 -15.91 -7.45
N GLY A 271 -22.33 -14.63 -7.36
CA GLY A 271 -23.46 -14.15 -6.56
C GLY A 271 -23.17 -14.11 -5.05
N ALA A 272 -21.92 -14.38 -4.64
CA ALA A 272 -21.53 -14.36 -3.23
C ALA A 272 -21.59 -12.96 -2.62
N VAL A 273 -21.30 -11.92 -3.41
CA VAL A 273 -21.41 -10.53 -2.96
C VAL A 273 -22.87 -10.20 -2.63
N ASP A 274 -23.82 -10.51 -3.52
CA ASP A 274 -25.25 -10.29 -3.27
C ASP A 274 -25.76 -11.08 -2.04
N TRP A 275 -25.24 -12.29 -1.82
CA TRP A 275 -25.54 -13.09 -0.63
C TRP A 275 -25.00 -12.46 0.67
N ILE A 276 -23.77 -11.94 0.63
CA ILE A 276 -23.16 -11.21 1.75
C ILE A 276 -23.97 -9.94 2.03
N ASP A 277 -24.35 -9.19 0.98
CA ASP A 277 -25.10 -7.95 1.08
C ASP A 277 -26.45 -8.17 1.79
N GLY A 278 -27.21 -9.20 1.38
CA GLY A 278 -28.49 -9.53 2.02
C GLY A 278 -28.38 -9.90 3.50
N ARG A 279 -27.26 -10.51 3.93
CA ARG A 279 -27.01 -10.88 5.33
C ARG A 279 -26.43 -9.72 6.15
N ALA A 280 -25.56 -8.91 5.56
CA ALA A 280 -24.96 -7.75 6.20
C ALA A 280 -26.01 -6.65 6.45
N LEU A 281 -26.93 -6.43 5.51
CA LEU A 281 -28.06 -5.50 5.67
C LEU A 281 -28.92 -5.88 6.89
N ALA A 282 -29.19 -7.17 7.10
CA ALA A 282 -30.01 -7.66 8.20
C ALA A 282 -29.39 -7.39 9.58
N VAL A 283 -28.07 -7.47 9.70
CA VAL A 283 -27.36 -7.20 10.96
C VAL A 283 -27.23 -5.69 11.24
N VAL A 284 -27.11 -4.86 10.20
CA VAL A 284 -26.90 -3.41 10.33
C VAL A 284 -28.22 -2.65 10.55
N GLN A 285 -29.36 -3.14 10.02
CA GLN A 285 -30.65 -2.45 10.13
C GLN A 285 -31.29 -2.48 11.53
N GLU A 286 -30.90 -3.41 12.41
CA GLU A 286 -31.48 -3.54 13.76
C GLU A 286 -30.68 -2.83 14.87
N GLY A 287 -29.50 -2.26 14.56
CA GLY A 287 -28.58 -1.68 15.54
C GLY A 287 -28.66 -0.14 15.66
N HIS A 288 -28.48 0.38 16.89
CA HIS A 288 -28.21 1.81 17.10
C HIS A 288 -26.89 2.22 16.38
N ARG A 289 -26.76 3.50 15.97
CA ARG A 289 -25.59 4.06 15.26
C ARG A 289 -24.20 3.55 15.71
N PRO A 290 -23.86 3.39 17.01
CA PRO A 290 -22.55 2.88 17.42
C PRO A 290 -22.36 1.36 17.24
N THR A 291 -23.40 0.54 17.37
CA THR A 291 -23.25 -0.92 17.23
C THR A 291 -23.04 -1.33 15.78
N ALA A 292 -23.71 -0.64 14.85
CA ALA A 292 -23.48 -0.79 13.41
C ALA A 292 -22.04 -0.42 13.00
N ALA A 293 -21.50 0.68 13.55
CA ALA A 293 -20.13 1.11 13.29
C ALA A 293 -19.09 0.11 13.83
N VAL A 294 -19.27 -0.41 15.06
CA VAL A 294 -18.36 -1.39 15.66
C VAL A 294 -18.41 -2.74 14.92
N ALA A 295 -19.60 -3.20 14.54
CA ALA A 295 -19.74 -4.42 13.75
C ALA A 295 -19.08 -4.27 12.37
N ALA A 296 -19.31 -3.14 11.69
CA ALA A 296 -18.68 -2.82 10.42
C ALA A 296 -17.14 -2.75 10.53
N SER A 297 -16.60 -2.08 11.56
CA SER A 297 -15.16 -2.06 11.84
C SER A 297 -14.61 -3.45 12.08
N GLY A 298 -15.27 -4.27 12.90
CA GLY A 298 -14.81 -5.62 13.23
C GLY A 298 -14.75 -6.51 11.99
N VAL A 299 -15.77 -6.46 11.14
CA VAL A 299 -15.81 -7.18 9.87
C VAL A 299 -14.71 -6.65 8.93
N MET A 300 -14.53 -5.33 8.82
CA MET A 300 -13.49 -4.75 7.97
C MET A 300 -12.09 -5.10 8.45
N VAL A 301 -11.83 -5.07 9.76
CA VAL A 301 -10.55 -5.50 10.34
C VAL A 301 -10.25 -6.95 9.97
N VAL A 302 -11.23 -7.85 10.11
CA VAL A 302 -11.07 -9.26 9.75
C VAL A 302 -10.82 -9.40 8.24
N LEU A 303 -11.64 -8.75 7.40
CA LEU A 303 -11.53 -8.84 5.94
C LEU A 303 -10.23 -8.22 5.40
N SER A 304 -9.80 -7.06 5.89
CA SER A 304 -8.54 -6.42 5.49
C SER A 304 -7.32 -7.26 5.84
N ASN A 305 -7.35 -7.96 6.98
CA ASN A 305 -6.27 -8.87 7.37
C ASN A 305 -6.29 -10.19 6.58
N LEU A 306 -7.44 -10.61 6.05
CA LEU A 306 -7.61 -11.91 5.40
C LEU A 306 -7.53 -11.84 3.86
N ILE A 307 -8.04 -10.76 3.25
CA ILE A 307 -8.33 -10.68 1.80
C ILE A 307 -7.42 -9.67 1.07
N SER A 308 -6.43 -9.10 1.76
CA SER A 308 -5.69 -7.92 1.31
C SER A 308 -6.62 -6.71 1.14
N ASN A 309 -6.07 -5.54 1.40
CA ASN A 309 -6.85 -4.32 1.53
C ASN A 309 -7.57 -3.91 0.24
N VAL A 310 -7.03 -4.20 -0.94
CA VAL A 310 -7.60 -3.78 -2.24
C VAL A 310 -8.92 -4.54 -2.56
N PRO A 311 -8.94 -5.88 -2.56
CA PRO A 311 -10.16 -6.69 -2.63
C PRO A 311 -11.21 -6.35 -1.58
N ALA A 312 -10.78 -6.14 -0.33
CA ALA A 312 -11.68 -5.82 0.77
C ALA A 312 -12.43 -4.52 0.46
N VAL A 313 -11.73 -3.50 -0.02
CA VAL A 313 -12.34 -2.23 -0.40
C VAL A 313 -13.23 -2.36 -1.64
N LEU A 314 -12.85 -3.17 -2.65
CA LEU A 314 -13.69 -3.43 -3.82
C LEU A 314 -15.03 -4.09 -3.44
N LEU A 315 -15.01 -5.06 -2.52
CA LEU A 315 -16.23 -5.67 -1.99
C LEU A 315 -17.10 -4.62 -1.29
N TRP A 316 -16.49 -3.80 -0.42
CA TRP A 316 -17.20 -2.77 0.34
C TRP A 316 -17.76 -1.65 -0.53
N ARG A 317 -17.15 -1.34 -1.69
CA ARG A 317 -17.67 -0.34 -2.64
C ARG A 317 -19.10 -0.66 -3.09
N ASN A 318 -19.44 -1.94 -3.25
CA ASN A 318 -20.76 -2.36 -3.65
C ASN A 318 -21.73 -2.42 -2.46
N VAL A 319 -21.25 -2.76 -1.26
CA VAL A 319 -22.08 -2.92 -0.05
C VAL A 319 -22.46 -1.58 0.59
N VAL A 320 -21.49 -0.69 0.82
CA VAL A 320 -21.66 0.51 1.66
C VAL A 320 -22.71 1.51 1.15
N PRO A 321 -22.84 1.79 -0.16
CA PRO A 321 -23.86 2.73 -0.66
C PRO A 321 -25.30 2.30 -0.33
N HIS A 322 -25.52 1.00 -0.11
CA HIS A 322 -26.83 0.42 0.18
C HIS A 322 -27.12 0.32 1.69
N LEU A 323 -26.14 0.65 2.53
CA LEU A 323 -26.26 0.61 3.99
C LEU A 323 -26.69 1.97 4.57
N PRO A 324 -27.48 1.99 5.66
CA PRO A 324 -27.77 3.21 6.39
C PRO A 324 -26.46 3.82 6.95
N HIS A 325 -26.35 5.16 6.91
CA HIS A 325 -25.16 5.92 7.33
C HIS A 325 -23.88 5.63 6.52
N ALA A 326 -23.99 5.38 5.21
CA ALA A 326 -22.87 5.16 4.28
C ALA A 326 -21.66 6.11 4.48
N ALA A 327 -21.89 7.40 4.72
CA ALA A 327 -20.82 8.38 4.95
C ALA A 327 -20.03 8.13 6.26
N LEU A 328 -20.69 7.61 7.31
CA LEU A 328 -20.03 7.19 8.55
C LEU A 328 -19.24 5.91 8.31
N LEU A 329 -19.83 4.94 7.59
CA LEU A 329 -19.18 3.66 7.27
C LEU A 329 -17.91 3.86 6.43
N TRP A 330 -17.93 4.74 5.43
CA TRP A 330 -16.72 5.09 4.67
C TRP A 330 -15.63 5.72 5.54
N ARG A 331 -16.00 6.56 6.51
CA ARG A 331 -15.04 7.12 7.48
C ARG A 331 -14.49 6.06 8.43
N VAL A 332 -15.30 5.07 8.78
CA VAL A 332 -14.89 3.95 9.63
C VAL A 332 -13.99 2.98 8.89
N VAL A 333 -14.23 2.72 7.61
CA VAL A 333 -13.35 1.91 6.74
C VAL A 333 -12.02 2.63 6.49
N ALA A 334 -12.00 3.96 6.53
CA ALA A 334 -10.80 4.79 6.43
C ALA A 334 -9.95 4.84 7.70
N MET A 335 -10.47 4.37 8.84
CA MET A 335 -9.79 4.37 10.14
C MET A 335 -9.11 3.03 10.40
#